data_AF-A0A453S9F0-F1
#
_entry.id   AF-A0A453S9F0-F1
#
_cell.length_a   1.000
_cell.length_b   1.000
_cell.length_c   1.000
_cell.angle_alpha   90.00
_cell.angle_beta   90.00
_cell.angle_gamma   90.00
#
_symmetry.space_group_name_H-M   'P 1'
#
loop_
_entity.id
_entity.type
_entity.pdbx_description
1 polymer ?
#
loop_
_entity_poly.entity_id
_entity_poly.type
_entity_poly.pdbx_seq_one_letter_code
_entity_poly.pdbx_strand_id
1 'polypeptide(L)' 'WFLQSNESIDAAIGDVLSKPWLPLPLGLKPPSLGSVMGELERQGVANVPQACG' A
#
# COMPACT_ATOMS: atom_id res chain seq x y z
N TRP A 1 20.91 18.86 8.76
CA TRP A 1 21.75 18.01 7.91
C TRP A 1 21.32 16.57 8.08
N PHE A 2 20.36 16.11 7.26
CA PHE A 2 20.24 14.73 6.76
C PHE A 2 18.96 14.67 5.94
N LEU A 3 19.04 15.00 4.66
CA LEU A 3 18.16 14.45 3.61
C LEU A 3 18.91 14.47 2.28
N GLN A 4 20.07 13.82 2.25
CA GLN A 4 20.62 13.30 1.01
C GLN A 4 20.02 11.90 0.82
N SER A 5 18.98 11.77 -0.02
CA SER A 5 18.51 10.54 -0.72
C SER A 5 17.15 10.76 -1.44
N ASN A 6 16.92 11.95 -2.01
CA ASN A 6 15.61 12.32 -2.56
C ASN A 6 15.28 11.76 -3.96
N GLU A 7 16.15 10.97 -4.59
CA GLU A 7 15.95 10.63 -6.02
C GLU A 7 15.27 9.28 -6.29
N SER A 8 14.90 8.50 -5.27
CA SER A 8 14.17 7.22 -5.52
C SER A 8 13.08 6.89 -4.51
N ILE A 9 13.28 7.13 -3.22
CA ILE A 9 12.31 6.74 -2.17
C ILE A 9 11.08 7.67 -2.18
N ASP A 10 11.29 8.98 -2.26
CA ASP A 10 10.21 9.98 -2.26
C ASP A 10 9.28 9.80 -3.48
N ALA A 11 9.87 9.56 -4.65
CA ALA A 11 9.13 9.24 -5.87
C ALA A 11 8.31 7.95 -5.75
N ALA A 12 8.87 6.91 -5.13
CA ALA A 12 8.14 5.66 -4.88
C ALA A 12 6.96 5.86 -3.91
N ILE A 13 7.10 6.74 -2.90
CA ILE A 13 5.99 7.11 -2.01
C ILE A 13 4.91 7.86 -2.79
N GLY A 14 5.29 8.82 -3.63
CA GLY A 14 4.36 9.58 -4.46
C GLY A 14 3.54 8.72 -5.43
N ASP A 15 4.15 7.70 -6.04
CA ASP A 15 3.46 6.79 -6.97
C ASP A 15 2.47 5.88 -6.24
N VAL A 16 2.84 5.36 -5.06
CA VAL A 16 1.95 4.54 -4.21
C VAL A 16 0.72 5.34 -3.76
N LEU A 17 0.90 6.59 -3.36
CA LEU A 17 -0.22 7.45 -2.94
C LEU A 17 -1.13 7.83 -4.12
N SER A 18 -0.56 8.03 -5.32
CA SER A 18 -1.33 8.44 -6.50
C SER A 18 -2.09 7.27 -7.13
N LYS A 19 -1.55 6.05 -7.04
CA LYS A 19 -2.10 4.85 -7.70
C LYS A 19 -1.92 3.61 -6.80
N PRO A 20 -2.70 3.50 -5.71
CA PRO A 20 -2.56 2.40 -4.75
C PRO A 20 -2.87 1.00 -5.35
N TRP A 21 -3.50 0.95 -6.53
CA TRP A 21 -3.82 -0.28 -7.26
C TRP A 21 -2.70 -0.78 -8.20
N LEU A 22 -1.61 -0.02 -8.38
CA LEU A 22 -0.44 -0.49 -9.13
C LEU A 22 0.44 -1.42 -8.28
N PRO A 23 1.20 -2.33 -8.91
CA PRO A 23 2.15 -3.18 -8.19
C PRO A 23 3.20 -2.31 -7.47
N LEU A 24 3.54 -2.70 -6.24
CA LEU A 24 4.42 -1.91 -5.37
C LEU A 24 5.77 -1.63 -6.06
N PRO A 25 6.20 -0.35 -6.13
CA PRO A 25 7.30 0.09 -7.00
C PRO A 25 8.69 -0.47 -6.65
N LEU A 26 8.84 -1.18 -5.53
CA LEU A 26 10.11 -1.73 -5.05
C LEU A 26 10.14 -3.27 -5.00
N GLY A 27 9.24 -3.94 -5.73
CA GLY A 27 9.17 -5.41 -5.70
C GLY A 27 8.77 -5.96 -4.33
N LEU A 28 8.16 -5.13 -3.49
CA LEU A 28 7.63 -5.54 -2.21
C LEU A 28 6.53 -6.57 -2.42
N LYS A 29 6.55 -7.62 -1.62
CA LYS A 29 5.49 -8.62 -1.65
C LYS A 29 4.18 -7.95 -1.24
N PRO A 30 3.09 -8.14 -2.01
CA PRO A 30 1.78 -7.69 -1.57
C PRO A 30 1.46 -8.24 -0.17
N PRO A 31 0.74 -7.47 0.67
CA PRO A 31 0.30 -7.95 1.96
C PRO A 31 -0.65 -9.14 1.78
N SER A 32 -0.62 -10.09 2.72
CA SER A 32 -1.51 -11.24 2.70
C SER A 32 -2.97 -10.80 2.85
N LEU A 33 -3.89 -11.36 2.07
CA LEU A 33 -5.32 -11.01 2.12
C LEU A 33 -5.91 -11.12 3.55
N GLY A 34 -5.56 -12.17 4.30
CA GLY A 34 -6.00 -12.33 5.69
C GLY A 34 -5.46 -11.24 6.64
N SER A 35 -4.24 -10.74 6.38
CA SER A 35 -3.66 -9.62 7.13
C SER A 35 -4.37 -8.31 6.81
N VAL A 36 -4.73 -8.09 5.53
CA VAL A 36 -5.50 -6.92 5.10
C VAL A 36 -6.90 -6.97 5.72
N MET A 37 -7.59 -8.11 5.70
CA MET A 37 -8.92 -8.26 6.29
C MET A 37 -8.91 -8.04 7.80
N GLY A 38 -7.98 -8.67 8.54
CA GLY A 38 -7.88 -8.46 9.98
C GLY A 38 -7.57 -7.00 10.36
N GLU A 39 -6.79 -6.29 9.56
CA GLU A 39 -6.48 -4.88 9.79
C GLU A 39 -7.68 -3.96 9.48
N LEU A 40 -8.44 -4.26 8.42
CA LEU A 40 -9.67 -3.54 8.09
C LEU A 40 -10.74 -3.71 9.19
N GLU A 41 -10.92 -4.94 9.71
CA GLU A 41 -11.81 -5.22 10.84
C GLU A 41 -11.40 -4.41 12.08
N ARG A 42 -10.11 -4.39 12.42
CA ARG A 42 -9.58 -3.60 13.56
C ARG A 42 -9.83 -2.10 13.42
N GLN A 43 -9.82 -1.58 12.20
CA GLN A 43 -10.12 -0.18 11.91
C GLN A 43 -11.62 0.11 11.81
N GLY A 44 -12.48 -0.90 12.01
CA GLY A 44 -13.94 -0.76 11.91
C GLY A 44 -14.45 -0.68 10.47
N VAL A 45 -13.66 -1.06 9.48
CA VAL A 45 -14.03 -1.08 8.06
C VAL A 45 -14.74 -2.41 7.76
N ALA A 46 -16.06 -2.43 7.97
CA ALA A 46 -16.89 -3.63 7.82
C ALA A 46 -17.41 -3.87 6.38
N ASN A 47 -17.43 -2.84 5.53
CA ASN A 47 -17.99 -2.92 4.18
C ASN A 47 -16.88 -3.00 3.13
N VAL A 48 -16.10 -4.08 3.19
CA VAL A 48 -15.11 -4.36 2.14
C VAL A 48 -15.88 -4.88 0.93
N PRO A 49 -15.90 -4.16 -0.21
CA PRO A 49 -16.59 -4.66 -1.39
C PRO A 49 -15.96 -6.00 -1.77
N GLN A 50 -16.79 -7.03 -1.93
CA GLN A 50 -16.36 -8.37 -2.31
C GLN A 50 -15.56 -8.24 -3.61
N ALA A 51 -14.27 -8.59 -3.57
CA ALA A 51 -13.40 -8.45 -4.73
C ALA A 51 -14.01 -9.20 -5.92
N CYS A 52 -14.17 -8.52 -7.06
CA CYS A 52 -14.55 -9.19 -8.30
C CYS A 52 -13.50 -10.25 -8.61
N GLY A 53 -13.95 -11.50 -8.76
CA GLY A 53 -13.13 -12.63 -9.18
C GLY A 53 -12.75 -12.54 -10.65
#